data_AF-A0AA41K851-F1
#
_entry.id   AF-A0AA41K851-F1
#
_cell.length_a   1.000
_cell.length_b   1.000
_cell.length_c   1.000
_cell.angle_alpha   90.00
_cell.angle_beta   90.00
_cell.angle_gamma   90.00
#
_symmetry.space_group_name_H-M   'P 1'
#
loop_
_entity.id
_entity.type
_entity.pdbx_description
1 polymer ?
#
loop_
_entity_poly.entity_id
_entity_poly.type
_entity_poly.pdbx_seq_one_letter_code
_entity_poly.pdbx_strand_id
1 'polypeptide(L)'
;MKIIKIMKRNMVCGLYITMAGMTMTACGQMTGAEVSAEIHTGELPQAGAGEEHVSGSDIHSYEDNFTVPKSDVSDFAKEIKAAVASKDLDTLASLASYPLYIGFKDGGISIDTAQELTALGRDRIFTPEMLESIEGANEEGMSPSMAGFSMTKEGIPNIVFGVSEGRLAVKGINY
;
A
#
# COMPACT_ATOMS: atom_id res chain seq x y z
N MET A 1 42.29 -20.86 14.82
CA MET A 1 42.43 -20.77 13.34
C MET A 1 41.15 -21.29 12.69
N LYS A 2 40.33 -20.41 12.09
CA LYS A 2 39.32 -20.71 11.05
C LYS A 2 38.78 -19.36 10.55
N ILE A 3 39.15 -19.02 9.32
CA ILE A 3 38.88 -17.73 8.70
C ILE A 3 37.59 -17.89 7.89
N ILE A 4 36.52 -17.18 8.27
CA ILE A 4 35.24 -17.28 7.55
C ILE A 4 35.33 -16.39 6.30
N LYS A 5 35.19 -17.04 5.14
CA LYS A 5 35.49 -16.46 3.82
C LYS A 5 34.29 -15.68 3.29
N ILE A 6 34.44 -14.37 3.13
CA ILE A 6 33.47 -13.52 2.42
C ILE A 6 33.44 -13.93 0.94
N MET A 7 32.25 -14.24 0.41
CA MET A 7 32.03 -14.44 -1.02
C MET A 7 31.17 -13.30 -1.58
N LYS A 8 31.82 -12.38 -2.30
CA LYS A 8 31.14 -11.48 -3.24
C LYS A 8 30.59 -12.31 -4.41
N ARG A 9 29.37 -12.02 -4.86
CA ARG A 9 28.85 -12.50 -6.15
C ARG A 9 28.20 -11.35 -6.90
N ASN A 10 29.03 -10.55 -7.57
CA ASN A 10 28.56 -9.68 -8.66
C ASN A 10 28.05 -10.57 -9.80
N MET A 11 26.89 -10.25 -10.37
CA MET A 11 26.49 -10.76 -11.66
C MET A 11 25.77 -9.64 -12.43
N VAL A 12 26.38 -9.20 -13.52
CA VAL A 12 25.84 -8.18 -14.43
C VAL A 12 25.73 -8.82 -15.81
N CYS A 13 24.51 -8.89 -16.33
CA CYS A 13 24.11 -9.00 -17.73
C CYS A 13 22.57 -9.00 -17.72
N GLY A 14 21.83 -8.14 -18.42
CA GLY A 14 22.21 -7.30 -19.55
C GLY A 14 21.68 -7.92 -20.84
N LEU A 15 20.38 -7.76 -21.08
CA LEU A 15 19.76 -8.03 -22.38
C LEU A 15 18.57 -7.08 -22.61
N TYR A 16 18.79 -6.08 -23.46
CA TYR A 16 17.71 -5.30 -24.06
C TYR A 16 17.05 -6.14 -25.16
N ILE A 17 15.72 -6.11 -25.24
CA ILE A 17 14.97 -6.59 -26.41
C ILE A 17 14.15 -5.44 -26.96
N THR A 18 14.14 -5.33 -28.29
CA THR A 18 13.76 -4.14 -29.06
C THR A 18 12.27 -4.06 -29.39
N MET A 19 11.80 -2.84 -29.69
CA MET A 19 10.48 -2.56 -30.26
C MET A 19 10.14 -3.39 -31.51
N ALA A 20 8.85 -3.72 -31.64
CA ALA A 20 8.14 -3.71 -32.90
C ALA A 20 6.68 -3.30 -32.63
N GLY A 21 6.13 -2.36 -33.39
CA GLY A 21 4.72 -1.97 -33.31
C GLY A 21 4.07 -2.06 -34.69
N MET A 22 2.73 -2.22 -34.74
CA MET A 22 1.98 -2.09 -36.00
C MET A 22 0.51 -1.68 -35.80
N THR A 23 0.26 -0.41 -36.12
CA THR A 23 -0.86 0.16 -36.90
C THR A 23 -2.30 -0.37 -36.75
N MET A 24 -3.20 0.58 -36.45
CA MET A 24 -4.66 0.45 -36.54
C MET A 24 -5.18 0.52 -37.99
N THR A 25 -6.27 -0.20 -38.30
CA THR A 25 -7.15 -0.07 -39.49
C THR A 25 -8.38 -0.95 -39.23
N ALA A 26 -9.65 -0.67 -39.57
CA ALA A 26 -10.51 0.49 -39.79
C ALA A 26 -11.88 -0.10 -40.25
N CYS A 27 -12.99 0.36 -39.66
CA CYS A 27 -14.42 0.32 -40.07
C CYS A 27 -15.02 -0.74 -41.04
N GLY A 28 -16.24 -1.22 -40.74
CA GLY A 28 -17.19 -1.79 -41.72
C GLY A 28 -18.46 -2.40 -41.10
N GLN A 29 -19.67 -2.02 -41.54
CA GLN A 29 -20.98 -2.42 -40.96
C GLN A 29 -21.90 -3.17 -41.96
N MET A 30 -22.81 -4.04 -41.45
CA MET A 30 -24.10 -4.54 -42.04
C MET A 30 -24.06 -5.22 -43.45
N THR A 31 -24.82 -6.25 -43.85
CA THR A 31 -26.01 -7.05 -43.41
C THR A 31 -26.00 -8.38 -44.24
N GLY A 32 -26.82 -9.43 -44.07
CA GLY A 32 -27.93 -9.77 -43.15
C GLY A 32 -28.89 -10.83 -43.77
N ALA A 33 -29.56 -11.65 -42.94
CA ALA A 33 -30.61 -12.66 -43.26
C ALA A 33 -30.24 -13.92 -44.10
N GLU A 34 -30.90 -15.09 -44.05
CA GLU A 34 -31.73 -15.79 -43.02
C GLU A 34 -31.83 -17.32 -43.34
N VAL A 35 -31.82 -18.17 -42.29
CA VAL A 35 -32.39 -19.55 -42.12
C VAL A 35 -32.44 -20.57 -43.29
N SER A 36 -31.71 -21.70 -43.12
CA SER A 36 -32.29 -23.07 -43.09
C SER A 36 -31.30 -24.10 -42.52
N ALA A 37 -31.83 -25.14 -41.87
CA ALA A 37 -31.07 -26.05 -40.99
C ALA A 37 -30.71 -27.38 -41.65
N GLU A 38 -29.61 -28.01 -41.17
CA GLU A 38 -29.50 -29.47 -41.01
C GLU A 38 -28.70 -29.79 -39.73
N ILE A 39 -28.88 -31.00 -39.18
CA ILE A 39 -28.58 -31.33 -37.78
C ILE A 39 -27.54 -32.46 -37.71
N HIS A 40 -26.33 -32.20 -37.18
CA HIS A 40 -25.47 -33.28 -36.70
C HIS A 40 -24.48 -32.89 -35.58
N THR A 41 -24.73 -33.48 -34.41
CA THR A 41 -23.77 -34.04 -33.44
C THR A 41 -22.38 -33.37 -33.30
N GLY A 42 -22.19 -32.62 -32.22
CA GLY A 42 -20.88 -32.15 -31.75
C GLY A 42 -20.96 -31.58 -30.33
N GLU A 43 -20.42 -32.30 -29.34
CA GLU A 43 -20.51 -31.95 -27.92
C GLU A 43 -19.29 -31.13 -27.44
N LEU A 44 -19.55 -29.95 -26.86
CA LEU A 44 -18.66 -29.10 -26.03
C LEU A 44 -17.38 -28.54 -26.71
N PRO A 45 -16.89 -27.33 -26.33
CA PRO A 45 -16.92 -26.76 -24.98
C PRO A 45 -17.61 -25.39 -24.82
N GLN A 46 -18.02 -25.11 -23.58
CA GLN A 46 -18.50 -23.79 -23.15
C GLN A 46 -17.39 -22.73 -23.18
N ALA A 47 -17.73 -21.55 -23.67
CA ALA A 47 -16.93 -20.34 -23.42
C ALA A 47 -17.08 -19.92 -21.96
N GLY A 48 -15.99 -19.99 -21.19
CA GLY A 48 -15.88 -19.38 -19.87
C GLY A 48 -15.20 -18.02 -20.00
N ALA A 49 -15.99 -16.93 -20.02
CA ALA A 49 -15.46 -15.62 -19.70
C ALA A 49 -15.12 -15.58 -18.20
N GLY A 50 -13.95 -15.06 -17.83
CA GLY A 50 -13.44 -15.18 -16.47
C GLY A 50 -12.14 -14.44 -16.19
N GLU A 51 -11.96 -13.26 -16.77
CA GLU A 51 -10.98 -12.29 -16.30
C GLU A 51 -11.66 -11.27 -15.40
N GLU A 52 -11.73 -11.56 -14.09
CA GLU A 52 -11.70 -10.50 -13.07
C GLU A 52 -11.22 -11.07 -11.74
N HIS A 53 -9.96 -10.79 -11.38
CA HIS A 53 -9.50 -10.86 -9.99
C HIS A 53 -9.34 -9.43 -9.45
N VAL A 54 -10.46 -8.70 -9.46
CA VAL A 54 -10.62 -7.49 -8.66
C VAL A 54 -11.23 -7.94 -7.34
N SER A 55 -10.38 -8.09 -6.32
CA SER A 55 -10.84 -8.17 -4.93
C SER A 55 -11.33 -6.78 -4.52
N GLY A 56 -12.52 -6.42 -5.01
CA GLY A 56 -13.20 -5.20 -4.64
C GLY A 56 -13.63 -5.26 -3.18
N SER A 57 -12.74 -4.79 -2.29
CA SER A 57 -13.19 -4.20 -1.03
C SER A 57 -14.15 -3.07 -1.39
N ASP A 58 -15.37 -3.10 -0.85
CA ASP A 58 -16.35 -2.02 -1.03
C ASP A 58 -15.66 -0.66 -0.83
N ILE A 59 -15.66 0.18 -1.87
CA ILE A 59 -14.83 1.39 -1.89
C ILE A 59 -15.51 2.49 -1.06
N HIS A 60 -15.49 2.29 0.27
CA HIS A 60 -15.83 3.31 1.25
C HIS A 60 -14.78 4.41 1.21
N SER A 61 -15.04 5.45 0.43
CA SER A 61 -14.25 6.67 0.44
C SER A 61 -14.71 7.60 1.56
N TYR A 62 -13.83 7.93 2.49
CA TYR A 62 -14.06 8.95 3.51
C TYR A 62 -13.86 10.36 2.94
N GLU A 63 -14.70 11.31 3.34
CA GLU A 63 -14.54 12.72 2.96
C GLU A 63 -13.41 13.39 3.75
N ASP A 64 -13.38 13.13 5.07
CA ASP A 64 -12.42 13.73 6.00
C ASP A 64 -12.19 12.85 7.24
N ASN A 65 -11.28 13.29 8.13
CA ASN A 65 -10.99 12.58 9.38
C ASN A 65 -12.18 12.52 10.35
N PHE A 66 -13.15 13.42 10.25
CA PHE A 66 -14.26 13.53 11.21
C PHE A 66 -15.43 12.60 10.85
N THR A 67 -15.48 12.12 9.61
CA THR A 67 -16.51 11.23 9.06
C THR A 67 -16.12 9.74 9.13
N VAL A 68 -14.88 9.41 9.47
CA VAL A 68 -14.40 8.02 9.58
C VAL A 68 -15.10 7.29 10.76
N PRO A 69 -15.69 6.10 10.54
CA PRO A 69 -16.21 5.27 11.63
C PRO A 69 -15.12 4.86 12.62
N LYS A 70 -15.46 4.83 13.92
CA LYS A 70 -14.51 4.46 14.98
C LYS A 70 -13.95 3.05 14.87
N SER A 71 -14.70 2.12 14.28
CA SER A 71 -14.23 0.77 13.92
C SER A 71 -13.00 0.85 13.04
N ASP A 72 -13.11 1.60 11.95
CA ASP A 72 -12.15 1.66 10.86
C ASP A 72 -10.88 2.39 11.33
N VAL A 73 -11.04 3.43 12.16
CA VAL A 73 -9.94 4.09 12.90
C VAL A 73 -9.21 3.09 13.80
N SER A 74 -9.94 2.25 14.54
CA SER A 74 -9.37 1.28 15.47
C SER A 74 -8.65 0.13 14.74
N ASP A 75 -9.22 -0.35 13.64
CA ASP A 75 -8.67 -1.46 12.86
C ASP A 75 -7.41 -1.02 12.09
N PHE A 76 -7.42 0.15 11.45
CA PHE A 76 -6.21 0.71 10.83
C PHE A 76 -5.10 1.01 11.86
N ALA A 77 -5.47 1.44 13.08
CA ALA A 77 -4.51 1.60 14.16
C ALA A 77 -3.90 0.26 14.62
N LYS A 78 -4.66 -0.84 14.61
CA LYS A 78 -4.12 -2.18 14.89
C LYS A 78 -3.14 -2.64 13.81
N GLU A 79 -3.40 -2.33 12.53
CA GLU A 79 -2.47 -2.60 11.43
C GLU A 79 -1.13 -1.86 11.61
N ILE A 80 -1.19 -0.55 11.89
CA ILE A 80 0.02 0.24 12.20
C ILE A 80 0.74 -0.33 13.43
N LYS A 81 0.02 -0.64 14.52
CA LYS A 81 0.62 -1.19 15.75
C LYS A 81 1.30 -2.53 15.48
N ALA A 82 0.70 -3.40 14.67
CA ALA A 82 1.28 -4.69 14.27
C ALA A 82 2.55 -4.52 13.42
N ALA A 83 2.55 -3.59 12.45
CA ALA A 83 3.74 -3.27 11.65
C ALA A 83 4.87 -2.72 12.52
N VAL A 84 4.56 -1.82 13.47
CA VAL A 84 5.55 -1.26 14.41
C VAL A 84 6.11 -2.34 15.36
N ALA A 85 5.25 -3.16 15.97
CA ALA A 85 5.66 -4.22 16.90
C ALA A 85 6.56 -5.29 16.24
N SER A 86 6.27 -5.65 14.98
CA SER A 86 7.09 -6.56 14.17
C SER A 86 8.32 -5.88 13.53
N LYS A 87 8.44 -4.55 13.68
CA LYS A 87 9.41 -3.68 12.99
C LYS A 87 9.36 -3.84 11.47
N ASP A 88 8.20 -4.10 10.90
CA ASP A 88 8.00 -4.29 9.47
C ASP A 88 7.89 -2.92 8.77
N LEU A 89 9.00 -2.50 8.17
CA LEU A 89 9.11 -1.23 7.47
C LEU A 89 8.44 -1.27 6.10
N ASP A 90 8.36 -2.45 5.48
CA ASP A 90 7.74 -2.62 4.16
C ASP A 90 6.22 -2.53 4.31
N THR A 91 5.64 -3.19 5.32
CA THR A 91 4.22 -3.03 5.67
C THR A 91 3.91 -1.59 6.10
N LEU A 92 4.71 -0.98 7.00
CA LEU A 92 4.48 0.41 7.40
C LEU A 92 4.56 1.39 6.21
N ALA A 93 5.44 1.15 5.24
CA ALA A 93 5.53 1.95 4.02
C ALA A 93 4.32 1.75 3.08
N SER A 94 3.73 0.54 3.05
CA SER A 94 2.51 0.28 2.29
C SER A 94 1.25 0.95 2.88
N LEU A 95 1.24 1.18 4.20
CA LEU A 95 0.18 1.90 4.92
C LEU A 95 0.28 3.43 4.79
N ALA A 96 1.37 3.96 4.22
CA ALA A 96 1.61 5.40 4.14
C ALA A 96 1.11 6.04 2.84
N SER A 97 0.70 7.30 2.93
CA SER A 97 0.42 8.15 1.77
C SER A 97 1.53 9.18 1.61
N TYR A 98 2.05 9.28 0.39
CA TYR A 98 3.18 10.14 0.03
C TYR A 98 2.69 11.47 -0.59
N PRO A 99 3.39 12.60 -0.39
CA PRO A 99 4.60 12.75 0.43
C PRO A 99 4.34 12.53 1.93
N LEU A 100 5.23 11.78 2.57
CA LEU A 100 5.17 11.44 3.99
C LEU A 100 6.11 12.34 4.79
N TYR A 101 5.60 13.03 5.80
CA TYR A 101 6.42 13.83 6.70
C TYR A 101 7.06 12.96 7.79
N ILE A 102 8.34 13.20 8.08
CA ILE A 102 9.06 12.54 9.18
C ILE A 102 9.81 13.60 9.99
N GLY A 103 9.32 13.87 11.20
CA GLY A 103 9.91 14.84 12.14
C GLY A 103 10.97 14.18 13.02
N PHE A 104 12.25 14.30 12.68
CA PHE A 104 13.35 13.90 13.57
C PHE A 104 13.78 15.04 14.51
N LYS A 105 14.46 14.68 15.60
CA LYS A 105 14.97 15.63 16.62
C LYS A 105 15.98 16.65 16.08
N ASP A 106 16.63 16.35 14.96
CA ASP A 106 17.57 17.22 14.23
C ASP A 106 16.92 17.96 13.04
N GLY A 107 15.68 17.65 12.69
CA GLY A 107 14.91 18.31 11.64
C GLY A 107 13.83 17.44 11.00
N GLY A 108 12.79 18.07 10.47
CA GLY A 108 11.78 17.39 9.67
C GLY A 108 12.22 17.19 8.22
N ILE A 109 11.92 16.02 7.66
CA ILE A 109 12.02 15.75 6.22
C ILE A 109 10.65 15.40 5.65
N SER A 110 10.51 15.48 4.34
CA SER A 110 9.42 14.83 3.60
C SER A 110 10.03 13.92 2.55
N ILE A 111 9.43 12.75 2.38
CA ILE A 111 9.85 11.74 1.41
C ILE A 111 8.70 11.43 0.46
N ASP A 112 9.03 11.19 -0.81
CA ASP A 112 8.04 11.06 -1.88
C ASP A 112 7.69 9.59 -2.19
N THR A 113 8.44 8.62 -1.65
CA THR A 113 8.27 7.20 -1.97
C THR A 113 8.45 6.24 -0.78
N ALA A 114 7.85 5.05 -0.88
CA ALA A 114 8.09 3.93 0.03
C ALA A 114 9.55 3.44 0.02
N GLN A 115 10.22 3.57 -1.12
CA GLN A 115 11.64 3.25 -1.28
C GLN A 115 12.53 4.21 -0.47
N GLU A 116 12.16 5.49 -0.36
CA GLU A 116 12.85 6.43 0.53
C GLU A 116 12.62 6.09 2.01
N LEU A 117 11.40 5.70 2.41
CA LEU A 117 11.13 5.29 3.79
C LEU A 117 11.96 4.06 4.19
N THR A 118 11.99 3.04 3.33
CA THR A 118 12.77 1.82 3.58
C THR A 118 14.28 2.11 3.59
N ALA A 119 14.76 3.04 2.76
CA ALA A 119 16.15 3.49 2.74
C ALA A 119 16.61 4.24 4.01
N LEU A 120 15.70 4.83 4.80
CA LEU A 120 16.03 5.42 6.10
C LEU A 120 16.45 4.35 7.14
N GLY A 121 16.04 3.11 6.95
CA GLY A 121 16.44 1.95 7.74
C GLY A 121 15.59 1.70 9.00
N ARG A 122 15.38 0.42 9.30
CA ARG A 122 14.52 -0.05 10.41
C ARG A 122 14.91 0.53 11.77
N ASP A 123 16.20 0.64 12.07
CA ASP A 123 16.68 1.13 13.37
C ASP A 123 16.45 2.64 13.58
N ARG A 124 16.34 3.41 12.48
CA ARG A 124 16.01 4.85 12.52
C ARG A 124 14.51 5.07 12.72
N ILE A 125 13.68 4.17 12.21
CA ILE A 125 12.21 4.30 12.29
C ILE A 125 11.65 3.65 13.57
N PHE A 126 12.13 2.46 13.93
CA PHE A 126 11.66 1.68 15.07
C PHE A 126 12.59 1.79 16.28
N THR A 127 12.79 3.03 16.75
CA THR A 127 13.53 3.32 17.98
C THR A 127 12.80 2.74 19.20
N PRO A 128 13.49 2.47 20.32
CA PRO A 128 12.86 1.94 21.55
C PRO A 128 11.66 2.79 22.02
N GLU A 129 11.78 4.11 21.92
CA GLU A 129 10.73 5.06 22.32
C GLU A 129 9.52 4.99 21.39
N MET A 130 9.74 4.84 20.07
CA MET A 130 8.64 4.67 19.11
C MET A 130 7.87 3.38 19.36
N LEU A 131 8.59 2.29 19.67
CA LEU A 131 7.97 1.01 20.01
C LEU A 131 7.12 1.12 21.27
N GLU A 132 7.65 1.68 22.37
CA GLU A 132 6.90 1.86 23.62
C GLU A 132 5.68 2.78 23.44
N SER A 133 5.83 3.89 22.70
CA SER A 133 4.75 4.84 22.49
C SER A 133 3.60 4.23 21.67
N ILE A 134 3.92 3.50 20.60
CA ILE A 134 2.89 2.86 19.77
C ILE A 134 2.29 1.64 20.46
N GLU A 135 3.07 0.83 21.18
CA GLU A 135 2.54 -0.27 22.01
C GLU A 135 1.49 0.24 23.02
N GLY A 136 1.81 1.33 23.72
CA GLY A 136 0.95 1.96 24.72
C GLY A 136 -0.16 2.90 24.19
N ALA A 137 -0.26 3.11 22.88
CA ALA A 137 -1.33 3.93 22.28
C ALA A 137 -2.70 3.25 22.38
N ASN A 138 -3.77 4.00 22.65
CA ASN A 138 -5.13 3.46 22.74
C ASN A 138 -5.86 3.49 21.38
N GLU A 139 -6.05 2.31 20.78
CA GLU A 139 -6.68 2.13 19.46
C GLU A 139 -8.18 2.52 19.42
N GLU A 140 -8.88 2.52 20.54
CA GLU A 140 -10.33 2.78 20.62
C GLU A 140 -10.64 4.22 21.09
N GLY A 141 -9.68 4.87 21.74
CA GLY A 141 -9.83 6.19 22.37
C GLY A 141 -9.45 7.39 21.49
N MET A 142 -8.96 7.17 20.27
CA MET A 142 -8.52 8.25 19.39
C MET A 142 -9.67 9.15 18.94
N SER A 143 -9.41 10.46 18.97
CA SER A 143 -10.34 11.49 18.49
C SER A 143 -9.80 12.11 17.20
N PRO A 144 -10.67 12.42 16.23
CA PRO A 144 -10.24 13.01 14.96
C PRO A 144 -9.77 14.45 15.11
N SER A 145 -8.88 14.87 14.22
CA SER A 145 -8.41 16.25 14.07
C SER A 145 -8.19 16.60 12.60
N MET A 146 -7.87 17.86 12.30
CA MET A 146 -7.48 18.27 10.94
C MET A 146 -6.23 17.53 10.43
N ALA A 147 -5.32 17.12 11.32
CA ALA A 147 -4.13 16.36 10.96
C ALA A 147 -4.40 14.84 10.84
N GLY A 148 -5.55 14.37 11.33
CA GLY A 148 -5.86 12.95 11.49
C GLY A 148 -5.92 12.53 12.95
N PHE A 149 -5.56 11.27 13.19
CA PHE A 149 -5.53 10.58 14.48
C PHE A 149 -4.08 10.36 14.90
N SER A 150 -3.75 10.71 16.14
CA SER A 150 -2.40 10.55 16.69
C SER A 150 -2.29 9.28 17.51
N MET A 151 -1.54 8.29 17.01
CA MET A 151 -1.15 7.11 17.77
C MET A 151 0.05 7.44 18.66
N THR A 152 -0.20 7.52 19.96
CA THR A 152 0.81 7.76 20.99
C THR A 152 0.31 7.29 22.35
N LYS A 153 1.23 6.86 23.21
CA LYS A 153 1.01 6.71 24.64
C LYS A 153 0.96 8.08 25.34
N GLU A 154 1.92 8.94 25.00
CA GLU A 154 2.04 10.30 25.51
C GLU A 154 2.92 11.14 24.55
N GLY A 155 2.40 12.23 24.00
CA GLY A 155 3.19 13.21 23.24
C GLY A 155 3.92 12.64 22.01
N ILE A 156 5.26 12.67 22.07
CA ILE A 156 6.19 12.15 21.06
C ILE A 156 7.12 11.09 21.68
N PRO A 157 7.57 10.07 20.93
CA PRO A 157 7.30 9.84 19.51
C PRO A 157 5.85 9.42 19.22
N ASN A 158 5.39 9.64 18.00
CA ASN A 158 4.05 9.26 17.55
C ASN A 158 3.97 8.99 16.04
N ILE A 159 2.90 8.30 15.64
CA ILE A 159 2.49 8.17 14.24
C ILE A 159 1.15 8.87 14.07
N VAL A 160 1.03 9.70 13.03
CA VAL A 160 -0.22 10.36 12.65
C VAL A 160 -0.75 9.68 11.40
N PHE A 161 -2.00 9.23 11.43
CA PHE A 161 -2.71 8.68 10.27
C PHE A 161 -4.03 9.41 10.05
N GLY A 162 -4.54 9.39 8.83
CA GLY A 162 -5.79 10.08 8.50
C GLY A 162 -6.23 9.81 7.07
N VAL A 163 -7.30 10.48 6.65
CA VAL A 163 -7.85 10.35 5.31
C VAL A 163 -6.92 10.99 4.27
N SER A 164 -6.63 10.22 3.24
CA SER A 164 -5.89 10.63 2.05
C SER A 164 -6.46 9.90 0.84
N GLU A 165 -6.86 10.64 -0.19
CA GLU A 165 -7.49 10.05 -1.39
C GLU A 165 -8.66 9.10 -1.06
N GLY A 166 -9.48 9.51 -0.09
CA GLY A 166 -10.64 8.73 0.38
C GLY A 166 -10.33 7.57 1.32
N ARG A 167 -9.06 7.26 1.63
CA ARG A 167 -8.67 6.08 2.44
C ARG A 167 -7.87 6.48 3.66
N LEU A 168 -7.88 5.66 4.72
CA LEU A 168 -6.94 5.84 5.83
C LEU A 168 -5.52 5.53 5.37
N ALA A 169 -4.57 6.39 5.74
CA ALA A 169 -3.16 6.24 5.45
C ALA A 169 -2.31 6.92 6.54
N VAL A 170 -1.09 6.44 6.78
CA VAL A 170 -0.09 7.14 7.59
C VAL A 170 0.32 8.44 6.87
N LYS A 171 0.28 9.56 7.60
CA LYS A 171 0.56 10.92 7.12
C LYS A 171 1.77 11.57 7.79
N GLY A 172 2.20 11.07 8.96
CA GLY A 172 3.38 11.57 9.65
C GLY A 172 3.98 10.60 10.66
N ILE A 173 5.29 10.69 10.86
CA ILE A 173 6.04 9.96 11.89
C ILE A 173 6.92 10.96 12.64
N ASN A 174 6.82 11.06 13.98
CA ASN A 174 7.45 12.13 14.76
C ASN A 174 8.27 11.57 15.95
N TYR A 175 9.40 12.21 16.27
CA TYR A 175 10.39 11.81 17.30
C TYR A 175 10.80 12.94 18.25
#